data_AF-X0YBW1-F1
#
_entry.id   AF-X0YBW1-F1
#
_cell.length_a   1.000
_cell.length_b   1.000
_cell.length_c   1.000
_cell.angle_alpha   90.00
_cell.angle_beta   90.00
_cell.angle_gamma   90.00
#
_symmetry.space_group_name_H-M   'P 1'
#
loop_
_entity.id
_entity.type
_entity.pdbx_description
1 polymer ?
#
loop_
_entity_poly.entity_id
_entity_poly.type
_entity_poly.pdbx_seq_one_letter_code
_entity_poly.pdbx_strand_id
1 'polypeptide(L)'
;RAFAELIGETRVDVVEAFTPPPIGDLSLADARAAWGPDTIIWVNFPETVFWYGADQTRDYTLDLLGQDPRPDRLVIGMTEMGTYGVTDDESEQVFKDGMRAIMDAIDEFSGTLL
;
A
#
# COMPACT_ATOMS: atom_id res chain seq x y z
N ARG A 1 0.05 8.80 12.67
CA ARG A 1 -1.13 9.72 12.73
C ARG A 1 -0.78 11.14 13.17
N ALA A 2 0.07 11.34 14.18
CA ALA A 2 0.29 12.65 14.83
C ALA A 2 0.65 13.84 13.91
N PHE A 3 1.29 13.59 12.76
CA PHE A 3 1.73 14.64 11.83
C PHE A 3 0.88 14.75 10.56
N ALA A 4 -0.25 14.03 10.45
CA ALA A 4 -1.02 13.94 9.21
C ALA A 4 -1.46 15.33 8.70
N GLU A 5 -2.04 16.16 9.57
CA GLU A 5 -2.48 17.51 9.22
C GLU A 5 -1.30 18.42 8.81
N LEU A 6 -0.19 18.37 9.55
CA LEU A 6 0.99 19.18 9.24
C LEU A 6 1.61 18.80 7.90
N ILE A 7 1.57 17.53 7.51
CA ILE A 7 2.00 17.09 6.17
C ILE A 7 1.08 17.70 5.11
N GLY A 8 -0.24 17.70 5.32
CA GLY A 8 -1.20 18.34 4.41
C GLY A 8 -0.96 19.84 4.23
N GLU A 9 -0.56 20.55 5.29
CA GLU A 9 -0.22 21.97 5.24
C GLU A 9 1.01 22.30 4.37
N THR A 10 1.92 21.34 4.18
CA THR A 10 3.14 21.55 3.38
C THR A 10 2.85 21.70 1.88
N ARG A 11 1.71 21.20 1.40
CA ARG A 11 1.31 21.20 -0.01
C ARG A 11 2.34 20.57 -0.96
N VAL A 12 3.04 19.54 -0.50
CA VAL A 12 3.88 18.73 -1.39
C VAL A 12 3.02 17.97 -2.40
N ASP A 13 3.52 17.81 -3.62
CA ASP A 13 2.81 17.08 -4.68
C ASP A 13 2.76 15.57 -4.41
N VAL A 14 3.74 15.04 -3.67
CA VAL A 14 3.88 13.61 -3.38
C VAL A 14 4.24 13.42 -1.91
N VAL A 15 3.51 12.52 -1.24
CA VAL A 15 3.91 11.97 0.05
C VAL A 15 4.36 10.52 -0.17
N GLU A 16 5.64 10.27 0.06
CA GLU A 16 6.30 8.99 -0.20
C GLU A 16 6.61 8.24 1.09
N ALA A 17 6.80 6.92 0.97
CA ALA A 17 7.07 6.01 2.08
C ALA A 17 5.99 6.01 3.17
N PHE A 18 4.74 6.27 2.79
CA PHE A 18 3.61 6.19 3.71
C PHE A 18 3.26 4.73 4.00
N THR A 19 3.46 4.30 5.24
CA THR A 19 3.09 2.93 5.68
C THR A 19 1.72 2.93 6.37
N PRO A 20 0.68 2.31 5.78
CA PRO A 20 -0.61 2.10 6.43
C PRO A 20 -0.55 0.99 7.51
N PRO A 21 -1.63 0.79 8.30
CA PRO A 21 -1.80 -0.42 9.10
C PRO A 21 -1.61 -1.68 8.24
N PRO A 22 -1.09 -2.80 8.81
CA PRO A 22 -0.93 -3.07 10.24
C PRO A 22 0.34 -2.50 10.87
N ILE A 23 1.31 -2.00 10.09
CA ILE A 23 2.59 -1.50 10.61
C ILE A 23 2.48 -0.03 11.02
N GLY A 24 1.80 0.79 10.23
CA GLY A 24 1.48 2.17 10.58
C GLY A 24 0.23 2.32 11.42
N ASP A 25 -0.05 3.55 11.84
CA ASP A 25 -1.18 3.94 12.67
C ASP A 25 -2.14 4.93 11.98
N LEU A 26 -1.95 5.19 10.68
CA LEU A 26 -2.77 6.10 9.86
C LEU A 26 -3.28 5.32 8.64
N SER A 27 -4.60 5.19 8.49
CA SER A 27 -5.20 4.52 7.34
C SER A 27 -5.00 5.33 6.04
N LEU A 28 -5.12 4.69 4.88
CA LEU A 28 -5.03 5.41 3.60
C LEU A 28 -6.20 6.38 3.44
N ALA A 29 -7.40 6.02 3.91
CA ALA A 29 -8.56 6.90 3.92
C ALA A 29 -8.31 8.17 4.77
N ASP A 30 -7.76 8.02 5.97
CA ASP A 30 -7.43 9.15 6.84
C ASP A 30 -6.30 10.01 6.24
N ALA A 31 -5.30 9.38 5.63
CA ALA A 31 -4.22 10.07 4.93
C ALA A 31 -4.75 10.90 3.75
N ARG A 32 -5.62 10.32 2.91
CA ARG A 32 -6.29 11.03 1.82
C ARG A 32 -7.14 12.21 2.31
N ALA A 33 -7.85 12.03 3.43
CA ALA A 33 -8.64 13.10 4.03
C ALA A 33 -7.76 14.27 4.51
N ALA A 34 -6.61 13.97 5.13
CA ALA A 34 -5.69 14.98 5.66
C ALA A 34 -4.85 15.68 4.57
N TRP A 35 -4.41 14.93 3.56
CA TRP A 35 -3.47 15.45 2.55
C TRP A 35 -4.15 15.98 1.28
N GLY A 36 -5.46 15.75 1.16
CA GLY A 36 -6.27 16.28 0.07
C GLY A 36 -6.23 15.42 -1.20
N PRO A 37 -7.12 15.72 -2.17
CA PRO A 37 -7.34 14.86 -3.34
C PRO A 37 -6.28 14.98 -4.44
N ASP A 38 -5.45 16.03 -4.40
CA ASP A 38 -4.47 16.31 -5.46
C ASP A 38 -3.08 15.72 -5.16
N THR A 39 -2.79 15.48 -3.88
CA THR A 39 -1.54 14.87 -3.42
C THR A 39 -1.43 13.44 -3.92
N ILE A 40 -0.29 13.07 -4.53
CA ILE A 40 0.00 11.68 -4.86
C ILE A 40 0.43 10.97 -3.57
N ILE A 41 -0.24 9.88 -3.24
CA ILE A 41 0.11 9.06 -2.08
C ILE A 41 0.88 7.85 -2.59
N TRP A 42 2.14 7.74 -2.18
CA TRP A 42 2.95 6.56 -2.46
C TRP A 42 3.07 5.73 -1.19
N VAL A 43 2.30 4.66 -1.18
CA VAL A 43 2.24 3.67 -0.10
C VAL A 43 3.50 2.83 -0.09
N ASN A 44 4.12 2.70 1.08
CA ASN A 44 5.00 1.59 1.41
C ASN A 44 4.15 0.41 1.90
N PHE A 45 3.90 -0.54 1.01
CA PHE A 45 3.13 -1.75 1.27
C PHE A 45 3.86 -2.63 2.28
N PRO A 46 3.23 -3.02 3.41
CA PRO A 46 3.90 -3.83 4.40
C PRO A 46 4.17 -5.26 3.90
N GLU A 47 5.43 -5.60 3.62
CA GLU A 47 5.88 -6.94 3.21
C GLU A 47 5.49 -8.01 4.24
N THR A 48 5.31 -7.62 5.50
CA THR A 48 4.81 -8.51 6.56
C THR A 48 3.48 -9.20 6.21
N VAL A 49 2.68 -8.59 5.33
CA VAL A 49 1.40 -9.16 4.90
C VAL A 49 1.60 -10.42 4.05
N PHE A 50 2.72 -10.55 3.33
CA PHE A 50 3.01 -11.74 2.52
C PHE A 50 3.06 -13.02 3.34
N TRP A 51 3.54 -12.92 4.59
CA TRP A 51 3.61 -14.05 5.52
C TRP A 51 2.24 -14.57 5.96
N TYR A 52 1.17 -13.81 5.74
CA TYR A 52 -0.19 -14.27 6.00
C TYR A 52 -0.78 -15.08 4.84
N GLY A 53 -0.10 -15.12 3.68
CA GLY A 53 -0.53 -15.85 2.50
C GLY A 53 -1.03 -14.97 1.37
N ALA A 54 -1.16 -15.57 0.18
CA ALA A 54 -1.58 -14.88 -1.04
C ALA A 54 -3.01 -14.33 -0.93
N ASP A 55 -3.96 -15.09 -0.39
CA ASP A 55 -5.36 -14.66 -0.25
C ASP A 55 -5.47 -13.43 0.66
N GLN A 56 -4.77 -13.44 1.80
CA GLN A 56 -4.73 -12.33 2.74
C GLN A 56 -4.03 -11.11 2.14
N THR A 57 -2.99 -11.32 1.34
CA THR A 57 -2.31 -10.25 0.60
C THR A 57 -3.24 -9.62 -0.43
N ARG A 58 -3.98 -10.43 -1.19
CA ARG A 58 -4.98 -9.97 -2.15
C ARG A 58 -6.08 -9.17 -1.46
N ASP A 59 -6.67 -9.72 -0.41
CA ASP A 59 -7.77 -9.08 0.32
C ASP A 59 -7.33 -7.76 0.98
N TYR A 60 -6.14 -7.73 1.56
CA TYR A 60 -5.55 -6.49 2.09
C TYR A 60 -5.33 -5.45 0.98
N THR A 61 -4.85 -5.88 -0.19
CA THR A 61 -4.63 -4.98 -1.33
C THR A 61 -5.95 -4.41 -1.84
N LEU A 62 -7.01 -5.22 -1.95
CA LEU A 62 -8.34 -4.77 -2.35
C LEU A 62 -8.93 -3.77 -1.34
N ASP A 63 -8.80 -4.04 -0.04
CA ASP A 63 -9.25 -3.12 1.01
C ASP A 63 -8.48 -1.79 0.93
N LEU A 64 -7.16 -1.85 0.79
CA LEU A 64 -6.30 -0.68 0.64
C LEU A 64 -6.72 0.17 -0.58
N LEU A 65 -6.88 -0.46 -1.75
CA LEU A 65 -7.32 0.24 -2.96
C LEU A 65 -8.71 0.88 -2.79
N GLY A 66 -9.63 0.21 -2.10
CA GLY A 66 -10.97 0.71 -1.81
C GLY A 66 -11.02 1.91 -0.85
N GLN A 67 -9.95 2.17 -0.08
CA GLN A 67 -9.87 3.30 0.85
C GLN A 67 -9.60 4.64 0.15
N ASP A 68 -9.03 4.66 -1.06
CA ASP A 68 -8.71 5.90 -1.78
C ASP A 68 -9.62 6.10 -3.00
N PRO A 69 -10.49 7.13 -3.01
CA PRO A 69 -11.33 7.44 -4.16
C PRO A 69 -10.54 8.03 -5.36
N ARG A 70 -9.21 8.20 -5.26
CA ARG A 70 -8.33 8.74 -6.30
C ARG A 70 -7.30 7.71 -6.80
N PRO A 71 -7.74 6.67 -7.55
CA PRO A 71 -6.82 5.67 -8.10
C PRO A 71 -5.78 6.26 -9.07
N ASP A 72 -6.07 7.42 -9.68
CA ASP A 72 -5.14 8.17 -10.53
C ASP A 72 -4.00 8.86 -9.75
N ARG A 73 -4.05 8.84 -8.41
CA ARG A 73 -3.13 9.52 -7.50
C ARG A 73 -2.59 8.61 -6.39
N LEU A 74 -2.64 7.30 -6.61
CA LEU A 74 -2.16 6.29 -5.68
C LEU A 74 -1.04 5.48 -6.33
N VAL A 75 0.07 5.30 -5.61
CA VAL A 75 1.18 4.43 -6.01
C VAL A 75 1.39 3.41 -4.89
N ILE A 76 1.45 2.12 -5.25
CA ILE A 76 1.87 1.05 -4.34
C ILE A 76 3.33 0.74 -4.65
N GLY A 77 4.19 0.84 -3.65
CA GLY A 77 5.56 0.34 -3.69
C GLY A 77 5.98 -0.24 -2.36
N MET A 78 7.22 -0.70 -2.27
CA MET A 78 7.81 -1.23 -1.04
C MET A 78 9.14 -0.51 -0.86
N THR A 79 9.30 0.16 0.28
CA THR A 79 10.54 0.87 0.64
C THR A 79 11.32 0.13 1.71
N GLU A 80 10.68 -0.88 2.34
CA GLU A 80 11.35 -1.82 3.22
C GLU A 80 12.04 -2.94 2.44
N MET A 81 12.92 -3.65 3.15
CA MET A 81 13.74 -4.74 2.62
C MET A 81 13.48 -5.98 3.47
N GLY A 82 12.20 -6.28 3.74
CA GLY A 82 11.78 -7.31 4.69
C GLY A 82 12.22 -8.71 4.27
N THR A 83 12.35 -8.93 2.96
CA THR A 83 12.78 -10.19 2.35
C THR A 83 14.18 -10.11 1.72
N TYR A 84 14.80 -8.92 1.66
CA TYR A 84 16.08 -8.73 1.00
C TYR A 84 17.22 -9.42 1.77
N GLY A 85 17.90 -10.35 1.10
CA GLY A 85 19.03 -11.11 1.67
C GLY A 85 18.62 -12.43 2.32
N VAL A 86 17.33 -12.75 2.37
CA VAL A 86 16.84 -14.08 2.73
C VAL A 86 16.69 -14.88 1.45
N THR A 87 17.44 -15.97 1.31
CA THR A 87 17.56 -16.74 0.05
C THR A 87 17.16 -18.20 0.20
N ASP A 88 16.30 -18.53 1.16
CA ASP A 88 15.67 -19.85 1.19
C ASP A 88 14.45 -19.90 0.28
N ASP A 89 14.12 -21.11 -0.17
CA ASP A 89 13.04 -21.37 -1.12
C ASP A 89 11.67 -20.90 -0.59
N GLU A 90 11.46 -20.97 0.73
CA GLU A 90 10.21 -20.56 1.37
C GLU A 90 10.01 -19.04 1.27
N SER A 91 11.02 -18.27 1.64
CA SER A 91 10.98 -16.80 1.59
C SER A 91 10.87 -16.28 0.16
N GLU A 92 11.56 -16.91 -0.79
CA GLU A 92 11.42 -16.58 -2.22
C GLU A 92 10.00 -16.85 -2.73
N GLN A 93 9.39 -17.97 -2.32
CA GLN A 93 8.03 -18.30 -2.69
C GLN A 93 7.02 -17.32 -2.08
N VAL A 94 7.15 -17.00 -0.79
CA VAL A 94 6.30 -16.03 -0.09
C VAL A 94 6.34 -14.66 -0.77
N PHE A 95 7.53 -14.16 -1.12
CA PHE A 95 7.67 -12.90 -1.84
C PHE A 95 6.99 -12.94 -3.21
N LYS A 96 7.24 -13.99 -4.01
CA LYS A 96 6.64 -14.13 -5.35
C LYS A 96 5.13 -14.20 -5.29
N ASP A 97 4.58 -14.96 -4.34
CA ASP A 97 3.13 -15.12 -4.21
C ASP A 97 2.47 -13.84 -3.70
N GLY A 98 3.11 -13.13 -2.76
CA GLY A 98 2.67 -11.81 -2.33
C GLY A 98 2.64 -10.79 -3.47
N MET A 99 3.71 -10.71 -4.26
CA MET A 99 3.77 -9.82 -5.42
C MET A 99 2.72 -10.14 -6.49
N ARG A 100 2.47 -11.43 -6.77
CA ARG A 100 1.39 -11.85 -7.68
C ARG A 100 0.02 -11.46 -7.13
N ALA A 101 -0.23 -11.71 -5.85
CA ALA A 101 -1.50 -11.37 -5.21
C ALA A 101 -1.79 -9.86 -5.26
N ILE A 102 -0.77 -9.00 -5.09
CA ILE A 102 -0.93 -7.55 -5.29
C ILE A 102 -1.36 -7.24 -6.73
N MET A 103 -0.68 -7.81 -7.73
CA MET A 103 -0.99 -7.56 -9.14
C MET A 103 -2.40 -8.04 -9.51
N ASP A 104 -2.78 -9.24 -9.08
CA ASP A 104 -4.11 -9.81 -9.30
C ASP A 104 -5.20 -8.92 -8.67
N ALA A 105 -4.97 -8.40 -7.46
CA ALA A 105 -5.89 -7.47 -6.80
C ALA A 105 -6.02 -6.14 -7.56
N ILE A 106 -4.92 -5.60 -8.09
CA ILE A 106 -4.94 -4.36 -8.89
C ILE A 106 -5.73 -4.58 -10.18
N ASP A 107 -5.50 -5.70 -10.88
CA ASP A 107 -6.22 -6.03 -12.11
C ASP A 107 -7.73 -6.20 -11.85
N GLU A 108 -8.08 -6.92 -10.79
CA GLU A 108 -9.47 -7.09 -10.36
C GLU A 108 -10.15 -5.76 -10.03
N PHE A 109 -9.53 -4.95 -9.17
CA PHE A 109 -10.06 -3.64 -8.79
C PHE A 109 -10.22 -2.73 -10.01
N SER A 110 -9.23 -2.70 -10.90
CA SER A 110 -9.28 -1.90 -12.13
C SER A 110 -10.41 -2.33 -13.05
N GLY A 111 -10.71 -3.64 -13.12
CA GLY A 111 -11.85 -4.18 -13.86
C GLY A 111 -13.21 -3.70 -13.35
N THR A 112 -13.31 -3.24 -12.09
CA THR A 112 -14.56 -2.69 -11.52
C THR A 112 -14.78 -1.21 -11.82
N LEU A 113 -13.76 -0.51 -12.32
CA LEU A 113 -13.81 0.93 -12.63
C LEU A 113 -14.22 1.24 -14.08
N LEU A 114 -14.38 0.20 -14.93
CA LEU A 114 -14.80 0.28 -16.33
C LEU A 114 -16.28 -0.10 -16.52
#